data_AF-A0A6I4ZA21-F1
#
_entry.id   AF-A0A6I4ZA21-F1
#
_cell.length_a   1.000
_cell.length_b   1.000
_cell.length_c   1.000
_cell.angle_alpha   90.00
_cell.angle_beta   90.00
_cell.angle_gamma   90.00
#
_symmetry.space_group_name_H-M   'P 1'
#
loop_
_entity.id
_entity.type
_entity.pdbx_description
1 polymer ?
#
loop_
_entity_poly.entity_id
_entity_poly.type
_entity_poly.pdbx_seq_one_letter_code
_entity_poly.pdbx_strand_id
1 'polypeptide(L)'
;MPSIIAETLPFPFVPVTCTVPRPCWGSATRCSSERIEARFMGGLAEAPGSRSMSTNDSRNLMACRAFMRAIVGSVCNAGPAVPDTPHRFGPRFERAIDLIDEANAPDPVTIEVDGRAVPKELTHARMLTAWVERLLPEPGEALLLAARAHHIRRWESPRDSFPAGRRGYLRWRRDLQLRHAAHARALLEEAGYDEDTIARVERLIRKETPKRDPEGQAFEDGLTLVFLETQLHDFALQTDPETMAGVIQKTWRKISTEARELALASDLAPEDRALIERALA
;
A
#
# COMPACT_ATOMS: atom_id res chain seq x y z
N MET A 1 -22.01 6.18 5.88
CA MET A 1 -21.72 7.63 6.13
C MET A 1 -20.73 8.09 5.06
N PRO A 2 -20.95 9.21 4.37
CA PRO A 2 -20.04 9.62 3.29
C PRO A 2 -18.65 9.95 3.87
N SER A 3 -17.61 9.38 3.26
CA SER A 3 -16.22 9.60 3.62
C SER A 3 -15.78 11.04 3.30
N ILE A 4 -14.92 11.62 4.13
CA ILE A 4 -14.70 13.06 4.27
C ILE A 4 -13.67 13.68 3.32
N ILE A 5 -13.02 12.86 2.51
CA ILE A 5 -12.39 13.34 1.26
C ILE A 5 -13.41 14.15 0.39
N ALA A 6 -14.72 14.11 0.72
CA ALA A 6 -15.82 14.82 0.09
C ALA A 6 -15.95 16.33 0.31
N GLU A 7 -15.33 16.93 1.32
CA GLU A 7 -15.56 18.35 1.60
C GLU A 7 -14.60 19.32 0.93
N THR A 8 -13.43 18.87 0.45
CA THR A 8 -12.33 19.82 0.21
C THR A 8 -11.41 19.61 -0.99
N LEU A 9 -11.82 18.90 -2.05
CA LEU A 9 -10.95 18.76 -3.23
C LEU A 9 -11.52 19.41 -4.50
N PRO A 10 -10.92 20.54 -4.93
CA PRO A 10 -11.19 21.19 -6.20
C PRO A 10 -10.14 20.93 -7.29
N PHE A 11 -9.22 19.95 -7.19
CA PHE A 11 -8.13 19.85 -8.17
C PHE A 11 -7.78 18.43 -8.66
N PRO A 12 -7.31 18.31 -9.91
CA PRO A 12 -6.86 17.05 -10.50
C PRO A 12 -5.56 16.58 -9.83
N PHE A 13 -5.49 15.30 -9.50
CA PHE A 13 -4.27 14.63 -9.05
C PHE A 13 -3.26 14.66 -10.22
N VAL A 14 -2.27 15.55 -10.16
CA VAL A 14 -1.10 15.50 -11.04
C VAL A 14 -0.06 14.63 -10.32
N PRO A 15 0.44 13.54 -10.92
CA PRO A 15 1.46 12.72 -10.28
C PRO A 15 2.77 13.50 -10.27
N VAL A 16 3.31 13.74 -9.07
CA VAL A 16 4.72 14.09 -8.87
C VAL A 16 5.39 12.82 -8.36
N THR A 17 6.51 12.44 -8.97
CA THR A 17 7.30 11.27 -8.56
C THR A 17 7.82 11.49 -7.14
N CYS A 18 7.33 10.71 -6.18
CA CYS A 18 7.79 10.75 -4.80
C CYS A 18 8.56 9.47 -4.47
N THR A 19 9.80 9.64 -4.01
CA THR A 19 10.70 8.56 -3.59
C THR A 19 10.44 8.23 -2.14
N VAL A 20 9.84 7.06 -1.88
CA VAL A 20 9.66 6.57 -0.50
C VAL A 20 10.41 5.26 -0.31
N PRO A 21 11.44 5.19 0.56
CA PRO A 21 11.96 3.92 1.04
C PRO A 21 11.00 3.42 2.13
N ARG A 22 10.28 2.32 1.89
CA ARG A 22 9.27 1.76 2.80
C ARG A 22 9.27 0.23 2.72
N PRO A 23 8.68 -0.49 3.71
CA PRO A 23 8.91 -1.93 3.90
C PRO A 23 8.72 -2.73 2.61
N CYS A 24 9.61 -3.69 2.37
CA CYS A 24 9.65 -4.48 1.15
C CYS A 24 8.29 -5.15 0.85
N TRP A 25 7.51 -4.57 -0.06
CA TRP A 25 6.26 -5.16 -0.55
C TRP A 25 6.51 -5.78 -1.92
N GLY A 26 7.34 -6.82 -1.95
CA GLY A 26 7.64 -7.60 -3.14
C GLY A 26 7.74 -9.08 -2.80
N SER A 27 7.35 -9.95 -3.75
CA SER A 27 7.59 -11.39 -3.66
C SER A 27 9.05 -11.66 -3.29
N ALA A 28 9.29 -12.65 -2.43
CA ALA A 28 10.60 -13.05 -1.92
C ALA A 28 11.54 -13.58 -3.03
N THR A 29 11.93 -12.72 -3.97
CA THR A 29 12.94 -13.04 -4.98
C THR A 29 14.26 -12.42 -4.54
N ARG A 30 14.95 -13.16 -3.67
CA ARG A 30 16.37 -13.07 -3.28
C ARG A 30 17.12 -11.82 -3.80
N CYS A 31 17.20 -10.79 -2.96
CA CYS A 31 18.34 -9.88 -3.02
C CYS A 31 19.57 -10.66 -2.49
N SER A 32 20.32 -11.30 -3.37
CA SER A 32 21.54 -12.03 -2.97
C SER A 32 22.60 -11.04 -2.49
N SER A 33 23.19 -11.32 -1.33
CA SER A 33 24.29 -10.55 -0.71
C SER A 33 25.46 -10.29 -1.67
N GLU A 34 25.65 -11.16 -2.66
CA GLU A 34 26.66 -11.05 -3.73
C GLU A 34 26.51 -9.77 -4.58
N ARG A 35 25.29 -9.27 -4.79
CA ARG A 35 25.05 -8.06 -5.62
C ARG A 35 25.39 -6.75 -4.88
N ILE A 36 25.30 -6.75 -3.56
CA ILE A 36 25.63 -5.59 -2.71
C ILE A 36 27.15 -5.55 -2.44
N GLU A 37 27.78 -6.70 -2.18
CA GLU A 37 29.25 -6.79 -2.07
C GLU A 37 29.95 -6.35 -3.36
N ALA A 38 29.41 -6.67 -4.54
CA ALA A 38 29.99 -6.27 -5.83
C ALA A 38 29.96 -4.74 -6.07
N ARG A 39 28.88 -4.05 -5.65
CA ARG A 39 28.76 -2.58 -5.80
C ARG A 39 29.69 -1.82 -4.84
N PHE A 40 29.89 -2.31 -3.62
CA PHE A 40 30.74 -1.65 -2.63
C PHE A 40 32.23 -1.90 -2.88
N MET A 41 32.60 -3.12 -3.29
CA MET A 41 33.98 -3.45 -3.66
C MET A 41 34.40 -2.80 -4.99
N GLY A 42 33.46 -2.55 -5.92
CA GLY A 42 33.74 -1.80 -7.15
C GLY A 42 34.13 -0.34 -6.89
N GLY A 43 33.57 0.30 -5.86
CA GLY A 43 33.89 1.69 -5.51
C GLY A 43 35.25 1.90 -4.81
N LEU A 44 35.86 0.84 -4.27
CA LEU A 44 37.19 0.91 -3.64
C LEU A 44 38.34 0.68 -4.63
N ALA A 45 38.06 0.23 -5.85
CA ALA A 45 39.06 -0.05 -6.87
C ALA A 45 39.41 1.17 -7.76
N GLU A 46 38.63 2.25 -7.69
CA GLU A 46 38.80 3.45 -8.54
C GLU A 46 39.39 4.67 -7.79
N ALA A 47 40.27 4.45 -6.80
CA ALA A 47 41.11 5.50 -6.25
C ALA A 47 42.49 5.52 -6.96
N PRO A 48 42.92 6.63 -7.58
CA PRO A 48 44.23 6.69 -8.23
C PRO A 48 45.34 6.76 -7.18
N GLY A 49 46.16 5.71 -7.10
CA GLY A 49 47.35 5.68 -6.25
C GLY A 49 47.57 4.32 -5.58
N SER A 50 48.11 3.36 -6.32
CA SER A 50 48.48 2.05 -5.80
C SER A 50 49.53 2.15 -4.69
N ARG A 51 49.14 1.85 -3.45
CA ARG A 51 50.08 1.51 -2.38
C ARG A 51 49.76 0.10 -1.90
N SER A 52 50.74 -0.79 -1.92
CA SER A 52 50.60 -2.20 -1.51
C SER A 52 50.15 -2.28 -0.05
N MET A 53 49.00 -2.93 0.22
CA MET A 53 48.46 -3.14 1.56
C MET A 53 49.36 -4.03 2.42
N SER A 54 49.54 -3.68 3.69
CA SER A 54 50.33 -4.49 4.64
C SER A 54 49.50 -5.63 5.26
N THR A 55 50.16 -6.61 5.87
CA THR A 55 49.53 -7.76 6.56
C THR A 55 48.72 -7.37 7.82
N ASN A 56 48.80 -6.11 8.26
CA ASN A 56 47.94 -5.56 9.31
C ASN A 56 46.62 -5.00 8.73
N ASP A 57 46.64 -4.51 7.49
CA ASP A 57 45.44 -4.05 6.78
C ASP A 57 44.53 -5.21 6.40
N SER A 58 45.09 -6.37 6.04
CA SER A 58 44.30 -7.56 5.67
C SER A 58 43.53 -8.17 6.85
N ARG A 59 44.11 -8.11 8.07
CA ARG A 59 43.42 -8.52 9.31
C ARG A 59 42.34 -7.52 9.72
N ASN A 60 42.59 -6.21 9.57
CA ASN A 60 41.58 -5.19 9.76
C ASN A 60 40.45 -5.28 8.71
N LEU A 61 40.75 -5.61 7.46
CA LEU A 61 39.75 -5.81 6.40
C LEU A 61 38.88 -7.06 6.65
N MET A 62 39.46 -8.15 7.16
CA MET A 62 38.70 -9.35 7.55
C MET A 62 37.84 -9.10 8.79
N ALA A 63 38.35 -8.35 9.78
CA ALA A 63 37.55 -7.93 10.94
C ALA A 63 36.42 -6.96 10.54
N CYS A 64 36.67 -6.04 9.60
CA CYS A 64 35.65 -5.15 9.03
C CYS A 64 34.61 -5.94 8.22
N ARG A 65 35.00 -6.98 7.48
CA ARG A 65 34.08 -7.89 6.77
C ARG A 65 33.24 -8.74 7.74
N ALA A 66 33.81 -9.21 8.84
CA ALA A 66 33.08 -9.96 9.87
C ALA A 66 32.11 -9.06 10.65
N PHE A 67 32.53 -7.83 10.98
CA PHE A 67 31.70 -6.81 11.61
C PHE A 67 30.58 -6.31 10.67
N MET A 68 30.88 -6.11 9.37
CA MET A 68 29.87 -5.80 8.36
C MET A 68 28.95 -6.98 8.09
N ARG A 69 29.40 -8.24 8.13
CA ARG A 69 28.49 -9.41 8.08
C ARG A 69 27.59 -9.50 9.31
N ALA A 70 28.06 -9.10 10.49
CA ALA A 70 27.24 -9.04 11.69
C ALA A 70 26.21 -7.90 11.65
N ILE A 71 26.58 -6.73 11.12
CA ILE A 71 25.66 -5.59 10.98
C ILE A 71 24.70 -5.79 9.80
N VAL A 72 25.17 -6.19 8.61
CA VAL A 72 24.32 -6.44 7.44
C VAL A 72 23.48 -7.72 7.61
N GLY A 73 24.02 -8.75 8.28
CA GLY A 73 23.27 -9.96 8.62
C GLY A 73 22.18 -9.73 9.67
N SER A 74 22.34 -8.72 10.55
CA SER A 74 21.35 -8.36 11.56
C SER A 74 20.32 -7.34 11.08
N VAL A 75 20.61 -6.56 10.03
CA VAL A 75 19.70 -5.53 9.50
C VAL A 75 18.88 -6.03 8.29
N CYS A 76 19.27 -7.15 7.67
CA CYS A 76 18.49 -7.79 6.60
C CYS A 76 17.64 -8.98 7.05
N ASN A 77 17.57 -9.28 8.36
CA ASN A 77 16.82 -10.43 8.86
C ASN A 77 16.04 -10.10 10.14
N ALA A 78 15.05 -9.20 10.03
CA ALA A 78 14.10 -8.90 11.10
C ALA A 78 12.69 -8.52 10.58
N GLY A 79 12.32 -8.99 9.39
CA GLY A 79 10.91 -9.22 9.06
C GLY A 79 10.62 -10.70 9.27
N PRO A 80 9.46 -11.11 9.81
CA PRO A 80 9.12 -12.53 9.79
C PRO A 80 9.20 -12.99 8.33
N ALA A 81 9.95 -14.06 8.07
CA ALA A 81 9.88 -14.74 6.79
C ALA A 81 8.42 -15.10 6.55
N VAL A 82 7.76 -14.40 5.62
CA VAL A 82 6.41 -14.77 5.18
C VAL A 82 6.59 -16.12 4.50
N PRO A 83 6.10 -17.23 5.06
CA PRO A 83 6.24 -18.52 4.43
C PRO A 83 5.55 -18.45 3.07
N ASP A 84 6.12 -19.16 2.09
CA ASP A 84 5.55 -19.42 0.76
C ASP A 84 4.34 -20.34 0.92
N THR A 85 3.38 -19.88 1.72
CA THR A 85 2.16 -20.58 2.04
C THR A 85 1.28 -20.35 0.82
N PRO A 86 0.84 -21.40 0.10
CA PRO A 86 -0.27 -21.21 -0.83
C PRO A 86 -1.35 -20.46 -0.06
N HIS A 87 -1.95 -19.44 -0.69
CA HIS A 87 -3.07 -18.75 -0.07
C HIS A 87 -4.01 -19.82 0.48
N ARG A 88 -4.55 -19.63 1.69
CA ARG A 88 -5.37 -20.66 2.36
C ARG A 88 -6.58 -21.13 1.53
N PHE A 89 -6.84 -20.47 0.41
CA PHE A 89 -7.91 -20.72 -0.55
C PHE A 89 -7.36 -21.42 -1.80
N GLY A 90 -8.18 -22.27 -2.42
CA GLY A 90 -7.76 -23.08 -3.55
C GLY A 90 -7.55 -22.32 -4.87
N PRO A 91 -7.28 -23.04 -5.99
CA PRO A 91 -6.90 -22.44 -7.28
C PRO A 91 -7.88 -21.41 -7.87
N ARG A 92 -9.16 -21.48 -7.49
CA ARG A 92 -10.18 -20.49 -7.86
C ARG A 92 -9.81 -19.08 -7.35
N PHE A 93 -9.30 -19.00 -6.13
CA PHE A 93 -8.87 -17.75 -5.51
C PHE A 93 -7.65 -17.18 -6.19
N GLU A 94 -6.63 -18.00 -6.41
CA GLU A 94 -5.40 -17.60 -7.14
C GLU A 94 -5.76 -17.03 -8.51
N ARG A 95 -6.62 -17.72 -9.27
CA ARG A 95 -7.11 -17.23 -10.56
C ARG A 95 -7.83 -15.88 -10.47
N ALA A 96 -8.65 -15.66 -9.46
CA ALA A 96 -9.31 -14.36 -9.28
C ALA A 96 -8.33 -13.24 -8.93
N ILE A 97 -7.33 -13.52 -8.08
CA ILE A 97 -6.28 -12.56 -7.76
C ILE A 97 -5.50 -12.20 -9.03
N ASP A 98 -5.13 -13.18 -9.84
CA ASP A 98 -4.43 -12.95 -11.12
C ASP A 98 -5.26 -12.08 -12.07
N LEU A 99 -6.54 -12.41 -12.26
CA LEU A 99 -7.45 -11.62 -13.11
C LEU A 99 -7.58 -10.16 -12.62
N ILE A 100 -7.64 -9.93 -11.30
CA ILE A 100 -7.71 -8.58 -10.73
C ILE A 100 -6.38 -7.84 -10.89
N ASP A 101 -5.26 -8.50 -10.64
CA ASP A 101 -3.93 -7.92 -10.80
C ASP A 101 -3.67 -7.56 -12.28
N GLU A 102 -4.00 -8.44 -13.22
CA GLU A 102 -3.95 -8.19 -14.67
C GLU A 102 -4.82 -7.01 -15.08
N ALA A 103 -6.03 -6.91 -14.52
CA ALA A 103 -6.93 -5.79 -14.79
C ALA A 103 -6.37 -4.45 -14.29
N ASN A 104 -5.50 -4.44 -13.27
CA ASN A 104 -4.87 -3.24 -12.71
C ASN A 104 -3.46 -2.96 -13.26
N ALA A 105 -2.80 -3.96 -13.85
CA ALA A 105 -1.46 -3.82 -14.43
C ALA A 105 -1.30 -2.68 -15.46
N PRO A 106 -2.29 -2.35 -16.32
CA PRO A 106 -2.15 -1.28 -17.30
C PRO A 106 -2.43 0.13 -16.74
N ASP A 107 -2.50 0.32 -15.42
CA ASP A 107 -2.64 1.66 -14.81
C ASP A 107 -1.48 2.57 -15.25
N PRO A 108 -1.74 3.66 -15.99
CA PRO A 108 -0.70 4.57 -16.46
C PRO A 108 -0.16 5.46 -15.33
N VAL A 109 -0.86 5.54 -14.19
CA VAL A 109 -0.41 6.28 -13.02
C VAL A 109 0.49 5.37 -12.21
N THR A 110 1.73 5.81 -11.98
CA THR A 110 2.72 5.06 -11.20
C THR A 110 3.04 5.73 -9.87
N ILE A 111 3.43 4.93 -8.88
CA ILE A 111 4.05 5.38 -7.63
C ILE A 111 5.45 4.76 -7.50
N GLU A 112 6.36 5.37 -6.74
CA GLU A 112 7.64 4.72 -6.45
C GLU A 112 7.53 3.82 -5.23
N VAL A 113 7.97 2.57 -5.40
CA VAL A 113 8.18 1.60 -4.31
C VAL A 113 9.58 1.03 -4.48
N ASP A 114 10.39 1.09 -3.43
CA ASP A 114 11.78 0.61 -3.44
C ASP A 114 12.61 1.18 -4.61
N GLY A 115 12.40 2.46 -4.93
CA GLY A 115 13.08 3.16 -6.02
C GLY A 115 12.66 2.69 -7.43
N ARG A 116 11.49 2.04 -7.57
CA ARG A 116 10.93 1.61 -8.86
C ARG A 116 9.54 2.19 -9.05
N ALA A 117 9.28 2.75 -10.23
CA ALA A 117 7.95 3.13 -10.65
C ALA A 117 7.11 1.87 -10.91
N VAL A 118 5.98 1.75 -10.22
CA VAL A 118 5.05 0.62 -10.33
C VAL A 118 3.61 1.13 -10.50
N PRO A 119 2.73 0.38 -11.20
CA PRO A 119 1.34 0.80 -11.39
C PRO A 119 0.65 1.02 -10.03
N LYS A 120 0.00 2.17 -9.88
CA LYS A 120 -0.50 2.66 -8.59
C LYS A 120 -1.59 1.76 -8.02
N GLU A 121 -2.66 1.53 -8.78
CA GLU A 121 -3.81 0.79 -8.24
C GLU A 121 -3.48 -0.71 -8.03
N LEU A 122 -2.58 -1.30 -8.83
CA LEU A 122 -2.03 -2.65 -8.57
C LEU A 122 -1.29 -2.71 -7.24
N THR A 123 -0.43 -1.74 -6.99
CA THR A 123 0.36 -1.67 -5.75
C THR A 123 -0.54 -1.44 -4.54
N HIS A 124 -1.49 -0.50 -4.63
CA HIS A 124 -2.46 -0.26 -3.56
C HIS A 124 -3.33 -1.49 -3.27
N ALA A 125 -3.74 -2.23 -4.29
CA ALA A 125 -4.50 -3.47 -4.13
C ALA A 125 -3.71 -4.52 -3.33
N ARG A 126 -2.42 -4.70 -3.65
CA ARG A 126 -1.50 -5.59 -2.91
C ARG A 126 -1.30 -5.15 -1.46
N MET A 127 -1.05 -3.86 -1.24
CA MET A 127 -0.89 -3.30 0.10
C MET A 127 -2.16 -3.48 0.94
N LEU A 128 -3.34 -3.24 0.36
CA LEU A 128 -4.60 -3.39 1.08
C LEU A 128 -4.83 -4.84 1.51
N THR A 129 -4.59 -5.81 0.62
CA THR A 129 -4.68 -7.24 0.96
C THR A 129 -3.76 -7.56 2.15
N ALA A 130 -2.51 -7.11 2.12
CA ALA A 130 -1.57 -7.40 3.21
C ALA A 130 -1.95 -6.72 4.54
N TRP A 131 -2.47 -5.49 4.48
CA TRP A 131 -2.98 -4.81 5.68
C TRP A 131 -4.16 -5.56 6.28
N VAL A 132 -5.09 -6.03 5.46
CA VAL A 132 -6.23 -6.83 5.90
C VAL A 132 -5.78 -8.12 6.60
N GLU A 133 -4.81 -8.84 6.04
CA GLU A 133 -4.26 -10.06 6.64
C GLU A 133 -3.57 -9.79 7.99
N ARG A 134 -3.01 -8.60 8.18
CA ARG A 134 -2.42 -8.17 9.45
C ARG A 134 -3.46 -7.72 10.48
N LEU A 135 -4.53 -7.06 10.04
CA LEU A 135 -5.59 -6.51 10.89
C LEU A 135 -6.55 -7.60 11.39
N LEU A 136 -6.77 -8.63 10.58
CA LEU A 136 -7.70 -9.70 10.88
C LEU A 136 -6.98 -11.04 10.68
N PRO A 137 -6.69 -11.82 11.74
CA PRO A 137 -5.88 -13.04 11.66
C PRO A 137 -6.42 -14.12 10.70
N GLU A 138 -7.73 -14.13 10.45
CA GLU A 138 -8.38 -15.13 9.58
C GLU A 138 -9.38 -14.46 8.60
N PRO A 139 -8.91 -13.59 7.68
CA PRO A 139 -9.80 -12.76 6.85
C PRO A 139 -10.52 -13.61 5.81
N GLY A 140 -11.85 -13.55 5.73
CA GLY A 140 -12.64 -14.35 4.80
C GLY A 140 -12.22 -14.16 3.34
N GLU A 141 -12.52 -15.16 2.51
CA GLU A 141 -12.14 -15.17 1.08
C GLU A 141 -12.65 -13.90 0.36
N ALA A 142 -13.91 -13.55 0.59
CA ALA A 142 -14.54 -12.37 0.01
C ALA A 142 -13.88 -11.06 0.47
N LEU A 143 -13.34 -10.99 1.70
CA LEU A 143 -12.63 -9.81 2.17
C LEU A 143 -11.31 -9.62 1.42
N LEU A 144 -10.54 -10.68 1.21
CA LEU A 144 -9.29 -10.60 0.45
C LEU A 144 -9.53 -10.26 -1.02
N LEU A 145 -10.57 -10.82 -1.63
CA LEU A 145 -10.99 -10.48 -3.00
C LEU A 145 -11.42 -9.01 -3.10
N ALA A 146 -12.21 -8.52 -2.14
CA ALA A 146 -12.60 -7.11 -2.09
C ALA A 146 -11.41 -6.18 -1.88
N ALA A 147 -10.48 -6.53 -0.99
CA ALA A 147 -9.23 -5.81 -0.77
C ALA A 147 -8.43 -5.70 -2.07
N ARG A 148 -8.30 -6.82 -2.78
CA ARG A 148 -7.59 -6.85 -4.04
C ARG A 148 -8.30 -6.04 -5.14
N ALA A 149 -9.63 -6.03 -5.17
CA ALA A 149 -10.41 -5.33 -6.20
C ALA A 149 -10.87 -3.90 -5.85
N HIS A 150 -10.55 -3.36 -4.67
CA HIS A 150 -11.21 -2.16 -4.13
C HIS A 150 -11.22 -0.94 -5.07
N HIS A 151 -10.15 -0.73 -5.82
CA HIS A 151 -9.99 0.34 -6.81
C HIS A 151 -9.70 -0.20 -8.23
N ILE A 152 -10.27 -1.36 -8.56
CA ILE A 152 -10.02 -1.99 -9.85
C ILE A 152 -10.32 -1.04 -11.03
N ARG A 153 -9.35 -0.85 -11.92
CA ARG A 153 -9.44 0.04 -13.11
C ARG A 153 -9.86 1.47 -12.79
N ARG A 154 -9.47 2.00 -11.62
CA ARG A 154 -9.88 3.33 -11.15
C ARG A 154 -9.45 4.49 -12.03
N TRP A 155 -8.28 4.42 -12.66
CA TRP A 155 -7.75 5.48 -13.53
C TRP A 155 -8.66 5.80 -14.73
N GLU A 156 -9.55 4.88 -15.12
CA GLU A 156 -10.47 5.07 -16.24
C GLU A 156 -11.70 5.91 -15.89
N SER A 157 -11.89 6.27 -14.62
CA SER A 157 -12.90 7.24 -14.18
C SER A 157 -12.25 8.37 -13.36
N PRO A 158 -11.51 9.28 -14.03
CA PRO A 158 -10.84 10.40 -13.37
C PRO A 158 -11.81 11.34 -12.64
N ARG A 159 -11.36 11.97 -11.55
CA ARG A 159 -12.19 12.90 -10.76
C ARG A 159 -12.68 14.09 -11.58
N ASP A 160 -11.88 14.61 -12.50
CA ASP A 160 -12.19 15.79 -13.32
C ASP A 160 -13.26 15.53 -14.40
N SER A 161 -13.61 14.26 -14.66
CA SER A 161 -14.76 13.90 -15.51
C SER A 161 -16.13 14.25 -14.90
N PHE A 162 -16.16 14.72 -13.65
CA PHE A 162 -17.37 15.13 -12.93
C PHE A 162 -17.29 16.62 -12.52
N PRO A 163 -18.45 17.32 -12.41
CA PRO A 163 -18.46 18.72 -11.99
C PRO A 163 -17.69 19.00 -10.69
N ALA A 164 -17.14 20.21 -10.58
CA ALA A 164 -16.47 20.66 -9.37
C ALA A 164 -17.43 20.72 -8.16
N GLY A 165 -16.84 20.78 -6.97
CA GLY A 165 -17.57 20.91 -5.71
C GLY A 165 -18.15 19.60 -5.16
N ARG A 166 -18.70 19.69 -3.94
CA ARG A 166 -19.13 18.55 -3.11
C ARG A 166 -20.13 17.63 -3.80
N ARG A 167 -21.11 18.19 -4.52
CA ARG A 167 -22.15 17.38 -5.19
C ARG A 167 -21.57 16.54 -6.33
N GLY A 168 -20.69 17.11 -7.15
CA GLY A 168 -20.03 16.38 -8.23
C GLY A 168 -19.10 15.30 -7.70
N TYR A 169 -18.34 15.61 -6.63
CA TYR A 169 -17.52 14.63 -5.93
C TYR A 169 -18.32 13.44 -5.38
N LEU A 170 -19.43 13.70 -4.68
CA LEU A 170 -20.25 12.64 -4.09
C LEU A 170 -20.88 11.73 -5.15
N ARG A 171 -21.23 12.30 -6.31
CA ARG A 171 -21.67 11.52 -7.47
C ARG A 171 -20.53 10.65 -8.00
N TRP A 172 -19.38 11.25 -8.31
CA TRP A 172 -18.21 10.53 -8.79
C TRP A 172 -17.86 9.34 -7.89
N ARG A 173 -17.77 9.55 -6.58
CA ARG A 173 -17.46 8.46 -5.63
C ARG A 173 -18.48 7.33 -5.69
N ARG A 174 -19.78 7.64 -5.74
CA ARG A 174 -20.83 6.61 -5.82
C ARG A 174 -20.69 5.81 -7.11
N ASP A 175 -20.56 6.49 -8.24
CA ASP A 175 -20.46 5.87 -9.56
C ASP A 175 -19.17 5.04 -9.66
N LEU A 176 -18.09 5.50 -9.04
CA LEU A 176 -16.81 4.80 -8.96
C LEU A 176 -16.93 3.49 -8.16
N GLN A 177 -17.58 3.51 -6.99
CA GLN A 177 -17.83 2.30 -6.20
C GLN A 177 -18.71 1.28 -6.93
N LEU A 178 -19.74 1.74 -7.65
CA LEU A 178 -20.58 0.88 -8.48
C LEU A 178 -19.78 0.24 -9.61
N ARG A 179 -18.91 1.02 -10.27
CA ARG A 179 -18.04 0.53 -11.34
C ARG A 179 -17.03 -0.50 -10.85
N HIS A 180 -16.38 -0.27 -9.71
CA HIS A 180 -15.46 -1.23 -9.10
C HIS A 180 -16.16 -2.54 -8.75
N ALA A 181 -17.35 -2.48 -8.14
CA ALA A 181 -18.13 -3.65 -7.82
C ALA A 181 -18.51 -4.44 -9.09
N ALA A 182 -18.94 -3.76 -10.17
CA ALA A 182 -19.27 -4.41 -11.43
C ALA A 182 -18.06 -5.08 -12.11
N HIS A 183 -16.88 -4.44 -12.09
CA HIS A 183 -15.65 -5.06 -12.60
C HIS A 183 -15.24 -6.27 -11.75
N ALA A 184 -15.28 -6.16 -10.43
CA ALA A 184 -14.99 -7.27 -9.54
C ALA A 184 -15.93 -8.46 -9.81
N ARG A 185 -17.24 -8.21 -9.93
CA ARG A 185 -18.22 -9.24 -10.31
C ARG A 185 -17.80 -9.99 -11.57
N ALA A 186 -17.56 -9.28 -12.68
CA ALA A 186 -17.27 -9.93 -13.95
C ALA A 186 -16.05 -10.86 -13.87
N LEU A 187 -14.98 -10.42 -13.19
CA LEU A 187 -13.77 -11.24 -13.02
C LEU A 187 -13.98 -12.42 -12.06
N LEU A 188 -14.81 -12.24 -11.03
CA LEU A 188 -15.14 -13.32 -10.09
C LEU A 188 -16.07 -14.37 -10.71
N GLU A 189 -17.03 -13.95 -11.53
CA GLU A 189 -17.85 -14.86 -12.35
C GLU A 189 -16.96 -15.66 -13.31
N GLU A 190 -16.00 -14.99 -13.97
CA GLU A 190 -15.03 -15.64 -14.83
C GLU A 190 -14.17 -16.65 -14.06
N ALA A 191 -13.72 -16.31 -12.85
CA ALA A 191 -12.97 -17.20 -11.97
C ALA A 191 -13.79 -18.39 -11.46
N GLY A 192 -15.12 -18.31 -11.48
CA GLY A 192 -16.04 -19.37 -11.07
C GLY A 192 -16.57 -19.23 -9.64
N TYR A 193 -16.72 -18.00 -9.14
CA TYR A 193 -17.35 -17.73 -7.84
C TYR A 193 -18.87 -17.77 -7.91
N ASP A 194 -19.48 -18.18 -6.81
CA ASP A 194 -20.92 -18.13 -6.59
C ASP A 194 -21.43 -16.71 -6.29
N GLU A 195 -22.74 -16.52 -6.48
CA GLU A 195 -23.42 -15.24 -6.29
C GLU A 195 -23.29 -14.69 -4.87
N ASP A 196 -23.32 -15.55 -3.84
CA ASP A 196 -23.25 -15.11 -2.45
C ASP A 196 -21.89 -14.48 -2.13
N THR A 197 -20.81 -15.10 -2.62
CA THR A 197 -19.44 -14.60 -2.50
C THR A 197 -19.26 -13.30 -3.28
N ILE A 198 -19.73 -13.24 -4.53
CA ILE A 198 -19.66 -12.03 -5.35
C ILE A 198 -20.43 -10.88 -4.68
N ALA A 199 -21.66 -11.13 -4.23
CA ALA A 199 -22.47 -10.13 -3.56
C ALA A 199 -21.80 -9.63 -2.26
N ARG A 200 -21.07 -10.49 -1.54
CA ARG A 200 -20.27 -10.09 -0.38
C ARG A 200 -19.12 -9.15 -0.77
N VAL A 201 -18.34 -9.50 -1.79
CA VAL A 201 -17.25 -8.67 -2.31
C VAL A 201 -17.76 -7.29 -2.72
N GLU A 202 -18.85 -7.26 -3.48
CA GLU A 202 -19.44 -6.03 -3.95
C GLU A 202 -19.90 -5.11 -2.80
N ARG A 203 -20.55 -5.67 -1.76
CA ARG A 203 -20.97 -4.89 -0.58
C ARG A 203 -19.77 -4.28 0.15
N LEU A 204 -18.65 -4.99 0.24
CA LEU A 204 -17.41 -4.48 0.83
C LEU A 204 -16.86 -3.31 0.02
N ILE A 205 -16.72 -3.47 -1.31
CA ILE A 205 -16.24 -2.42 -2.23
C ILE A 205 -17.13 -1.16 -2.16
N ARG A 206 -18.45 -1.33 -2.14
CA ARG A 206 -19.40 -0.22 -2.00
C ARG A 206 -19.44 0.38 -0.59
N LYS A 207 -18.80 -0.26 0.39
CA LYS A 207 -18.83 0.10 1.82
C LYS A 207 -20.25 0.09 2.39
N GLU A 208 -21.01 -0.92 1.98
CA GLU A 208 -22.41 -1.16 2.35
C GLU A 208 -22.52 -2.34 3.33
N THR A 209 -21.57 -2.43 4.25
CA THR A 209 -21.56 -3.42 5.31
C THR A 209 -22.25 -2.90 6.58
N PRO A 210 -22.79 -3.79 7.43
CA PRO A 210 -23.27 -3.41 8.75
C PRO A 210 -22.19 -2.72 9.58
N LYS A 211 -22.56 -1.75 10.44
CA LYS A 211 -21.61 -1.00 11.27
C LYS A 211 -20.72 -1.85 12.20
N ARG A 212 -21.17 -3.08 12.54
CA ARG A 212 -20.46 -4.01 13.43
C ARG A 212 -19.85 -5.19 12.68
N ASP A 213 -19.76 -5.10 11.36
CA ASP A 213 -19.15 -6.12 10.52
C ASP A 213 -17.62 -6.07 10.68
N PRO A 214 -16.98 -7.11 11.25
CA PRO A 214 -15.54 -7.08 11.51
C PRO A 214 -14.71 -7.00 10.22
N GLU A 215 -15.15 -7.65 9.14
CA GLU A 215 -14.45 -7.57 7.86
C GLU A 215 -14.65 -6.20 7.20
N GLY A 216 -15.84 -5.62 7.34
CA GLY A 216 -16.11 -4.25 6.91
C GLY A 216 -15.22 -3.23 7.63
N GLN A 217 -14.97 -3.43 8.92
CA GLN A 217 -14.05 -2.61 9.71
C GLN A 217 -12.60 -2.81 9.25
N ALA A 218 -12.13 -4.05 9.14
CA ALA A 218 -10.77 -4.36 8.67
C ALA A 218 -10.49 -3.79 7.26
N PHE A 219 -11.50 -3.78 6.39
CA PHE A 219 -11.41 -3.17 5.07
C PHE A 219 -11.24 -1.64 5.13
N GLU A 220 -12.02 -0.92 5.96
CA GLU A 220 -11.88 0.54 6.14
C GLU A 220 -10.55 0.90 6.84
N ASP A 221 -10.14 0.10 7.81
CA ASP A 221 -8.85 0.22 8.50
C ASP A 221 -7.69 0.09 7.51
N GLY A 222 -7.66 -0.98 6.72
CA GLY A 222 -6.63 -1.21 5.72
C GLY A 222 -6.57 -0.11 4.66
N LEU A 223 -7.73 0.37 4.18
CA LEU A 223 -7.79 1.49 3.21
C LEU A 223 -7.18 2.76 3.79
N THR A 224 -7.40 3.01 5.08
CA THR A 224 -6.84 4.16 5.78
C THR A 224 -5.33 4.03 5.92
N LEU A 225 -4.83 2.86 6.30
CA LEU A 225 -3.39 2.60 6.41
C LEU A 225 -2.68 2.77 5.06
N VAL A 226 -3.25 2.23 3.98
CA VAL A 226 -2.74 2.45 2.61
C VAL A 226 -2.71 3.94 2.26
N PHE A 227 -3.74 4.71 2.60
CA PHE A 227 -3.76 6.16 2.36
C PHE A 227 -2.68 6.90 3.17
N LEU A 228 -2.54 6.58 4.45
CA LEU A 228 -1.56 7.24 5.33
C LEU A 228 -0.13 7.01 4.84
N GLU A 229 0.15 5.82 4.32
CA GLU A 229 1.45 5.53 3.73
C GLU A 229 1.57 6.20 2.37
N THR A 230 0.73 5.88 1.42
CA THR A 230 1.03 6.21 0.01
C THR A 230 0.64 7.62 -0.42
N GLN A 231 -0.23 8.31 0.33
CA GLN A 231 -0.95 9.48 -0.19
C GLN A 231 -1.02 10.66 0.76
N LEU A 232 -0.92 10.46 2.08
CA LEU A 232 -1.12 11.54 3.06
C LEU A 232 -0.23 12.75 2.79
N HIS A 233 1.06 12.52 2.53
CA HIS A 233 2.03 13.59 2.32
C HIS A 233 1.63 14.54 1.18
N ASP A 234 1.50 14.00 -0.03
CA ASP A 234 1.13 14.77 -1.22
C ASP A 234 -0.25 15.40 -1.08
N PHE A 235 -1.14 14.72 -0.37
CA PHE A 235 -2.47 15.22 -0.08
C PHE A 235 -2.45 16.42 0.88
N ALA A 236 -1.58 16.38 1.89
CA ALA A 236 -1.38 17.46 2.85
C ALA A 236 -0.79 18.70 2.20
N LEU A 237 0.14 18.55 1.26
CA LEU A 237 0.73 19.67 0.51
C LEU A 237 -0.30 20.46 -0.33
N GLN A 238 -1.39 19.82 -0.72
CA GLN A 238 -2.42 20.40 -1.60
C GLN A 238 -3.66 20.90 -0.85
N THR A 239 -3.65 20.82 0.49
CA THR A 239 -4.84 21.06 1.31
C THR A 239 -4.49 22.01 2.45
N ASP A 240 -5.36 22.98 2.75
CA ASP A 240 -5.11 23.89 3.86
C ASP A 240 -5.10 23.14 5.22
N PRO A 241 -4.34 23.63 6.22
CA PRO A 241 -4.15 22.90 7.47
C PRO A 241 -5.43 22.63 8.27
N GLU A 242 -6.39 23.56 8.28
CA GLU A 242 -7.64 23.41 9.04
C GLU A 242 -8.53 22.34 8.42
N THR A 243 -8.68 22.39 7.11
CA THR A 243 -9.33 21.34 6.34
C THR A 243 -8.67 19.99 6.58
N MET A 244 -7.34 19.93 6.49
CA MET A 244 -6.60 18.68 6.62
C MET A 244 -6.79 18.06 8.01
N ALA A 245 -6.74 18.89 9.06
CA ALA A 245 -7.06 18.45 10.41
C ALA A 245 -8.49 17.87 10.48
N GLY A 246 -9.45 18.55 9.86
CA GLY A 246 -10.82 18.03 9.72
C GLY A 246 -10.87 16.68 9.02
N VAL A 247 -10.14 16.48 7.92
CA VAL A 247 -10.04 15.20 7.21
C VAL A 247 -9.48 14.11 8.12
N ILE A 248 -8.37 14.39 8.83
CA ILE A 248 -7.72 13.43 9.73
C ILE A 248 -8.67 13.01 10.85
N GLN A 249 -9.26 13.95 11.59
CA GLN A 249 -10.20 13.64 12.68
C GLN A 249 -11.35 12.75 12.21
N LYS A 250 -11.90 13.07 11.05
CA LYS A 250 -13.02 12.38 10.44
C LYS A 250 -12.62 10.99 9.91
N THR A 251 -11.39 10.81 9.45
CA THR A 251 -10.81 9.49 9.10
C THR A 251 -10.54 8.67 10.36
N TRP A 252 -9.94 9.26 11.40
CA TRP A 252 -9.62 8.59 12.66
C TRP A 252 -10.85 7.99 13.36
N ARG A 253 -11.98 8.69 13.33
CA ARG A 253 -13.26 8.22 13.90
C ARG A 253 -13.82 6.96 13.25
N LYS A 254 -13.39 6.60 12.05
CA LYS A 254 -13.90 5.42 11.33
C LYS A 254 -13.08 4.18 11.55
N ILE A 255 -11.81 4.35 11.93
CA ILE A 255 -10.90 3.23 12.08
C ILE A 255 -10.87 2.73 13.52
N SER A 256 -10.56 1.43 13.66
CA SER A 256 -10.44 0.74 14.94
C SER A 256 -9.29 1.29 15.79
N THR A 257 -9.26 0.91 17.07
CA THR A 257 -8.14 1.28 17.95
C THR A 257 -6.84 0.67 17.46
N GLU A 258 -6.90 -0.59 17.03
CA GLU A 258 -5.80 -1.39 16.51
C GLU A 258 -5.20 -0.73 15.26
N ALA A 259 -6.04 -0.24 14.34
CA ALA A 259 -5.58 0.47 13.14
C ALA A 259 -4.95 1.84 13.48
N ARG A 260 -5.41 2.53 14.52
CA ARG A 260 -4.78 3.79 14.98
C ARG A 260 -3.41 3.53 15.56
N GLU A 261 -3.24 2.46 16.34
CA GLU A 261 -1.95 2.05 16.89
C GLU A 261 -0.97 1.69 15.77
N LEU A 262 -1.43 0.92 14.77
CA LEU A 262 -0.63 0.60 13.59
C LEU A 262 -0.25 1.86 12.80
N ALA A 263 -1.20 2.77 12.58
CA ALA A 263 -0.95 4.04 11.89
C ALA A 263 0.12 4.89 12.59
N LEU A 264 0.08 4.97 13.92
CA LEU A 264 1.07 5.71 14.71
C LEU A 264 2.43 4.99 14.76
N ALA A 265 2.45 3.68 14.59
CA ALA A 265 3.67 2.88 14.51
C ALA A 265 4.29 2.84 13.08
N SER A 266 3.54 3.24 12.05
CA SER A 266 4.04 3.31 10.67
C SER A 266 5.15 4.36 10.52
N ASP A 267 6.03 4.12 9.54
CA ASP A 267 7.12 5.01 9.17
C ASP A 267 6.58 6.19 8.35
N LEU A 268 6.00 7.16 9.06
CA LEU A 268 5.48 8.41 8.52
C LEU A 268 6.58 9.47 8.52
N ALA A 269 6.56 10.34 7.51
CA ALA A 269 7.40 11.53 7.52
C ALA A 269 7.13 12.36 8.80
N PRO A 270 8.16 13.00 9.39
CA PRO A 270 7.99 13.77 10.63
C PRO A 270 6.87 14.82 10.53
N GLU A 271 6.71 15.46 9.38
CA GLU A 271 5.66 16.48 9.16
C GLU A 271 4.26 15.86 9.13
N ASP A 272 4.11 14.68 8.51
CA ASP A 272 2.84 13.95 8.44
C ASP A 272 2.42 13.46 9.83
N ARG A 273 3.38 12.96 10.62
CA ARG A 273 3.16 12.57 12.02
C ARG A 273 2.69 13.77 12.86
N ALA A 274 3.41 14.89 12.78
CA ALA A 274 3.06 16.11 13.52
C ALA A 274 1.67 16.64 13.13
N LEU A 275 1.31 16.51 11.85
CA LEU A 275 -0.02 16.85 11.35
C LEU A 275 -1.12 15.98 11.97
N ILE A 276 -0.91 14.67 12.08
CA ILE A 276 -1.85 13.75 12.74
C ILE A 276 -1.98 14.09 14.23
N GLU A 277 -0.87 14.23 14.94
CA GLU A 277 -0.85 14.54 16.37
C GLU A 277 -1.58 15.85 16.67
N ARG A 278 -1.30 16.91 15.90
CA ARG A 278 -1.99 18.20 16.05
C ARG A 278 -3.48 18.12 15.75
N ALA A 279 -3.89 17.29 14.79
CA ALA A 279 -5.31 17.13 14.47
C ALA A 279 -6.09 16.38 15.56
N LEU A 280 -5.42 15.59 16.39
CA LEU A 280 -6.03 14.72 17.40
C LEU A 280 -5.89 15.23 18.84
N ALA A 281 -5.03 16.23 19.08
CA ALA A 281 -4.91 16.95 20.34
C ALA A 281 -6.17 17.77 20.67
#